data_AF-B2WBE1-F1
#
_entry.id   AF-B2WBE1-F1
#
_cell.length_a   1.000
_cell.length_b   1.000
_cell.length_c   1.000
_cell.angle_alpha   90.00
_cell.angle_beta   90.00
_cell.angle_gamma   90.00
#
_symmetry.space_group_name_H-M   'P 1'
#
loop_
_entity.id
_entity.type
_entity.pdbx_description
1 polymer ?
#
loop_
_entity_poly.entity_id
_entity_poly.type
_entity_poly.pdbx_seq_one_letter_code
_entity_poly.pdbx_strand_id
1 'polypeptide(L)'
;MHHVGVYILFVLVFICTAFTLFHFCPRELDMDFSRSYVSLFFATVATAVAVQNDVKVDLSWHAPKKSWINDLDQVLNSTGTNGFRFNSSQLPAGVKYGTYNWCNMPHVRKEEYVKADEEFELVYVEVIHRHHKRTPYASNTFPKESYSWECSNQGLFYYGEPLHHNSNTSASTYWNVYTNPVNPFARPGFNGSCQFPQITSQGLDDSWQHGADLYAVYHDLLHFLPSSLNNKITYRVTNNVITSQVAGMLIQAIDRLMLFIALVSTSIVLYTVIRRCRCVRPWRLMAFSRRNSRITFVLLSRVNHGSCTAIMSLMMVLSPGC
;
A
#
# COMPACT_ATOMS: atom_id res chain seq x y z
N MET A 1 -11.98 24.47 -47.86
CA MET A 1 -12.87 25.39 -47.12
C MET A 1 -12.89 25.18 -45.60
N HIS A 2 -12.07 24.30 -45.00
CA HIS A 2 -12.02 24.10 -43.53
C HIS A 2 -10.97 24.96 -42.80
N HIS A 3 -10.03 25.61 -43.50
CA HIS A 3 -8.97 26.40 -42.86
C HIS A 3 -9.34 27.87 -42.59
N VAL A 4 -10.39 28.39 -43.22
CA VAL A 4 -10.82 29.79 -43.02
C VAL A 4 -11.64 29.95 -41.72
N GLY A 5 -12.38 28.91 -41.31
CA GLY A 5 -13.20 28.94 -40.09
C GLY A 5 -12.39 28.97 -38.79
N VAL A 6 -11.20 28.37 -38.77
CA VAL A 6 -10.34 28.32 -37.56
C VAL A 6 -9.67 29.68 -37.31
N TYR A 7 -9.30 30.39 -38.37
CA TYR A 7 -8.71 31.73 -38.25
C TYR A 7 -9.70 32.77 -37.74
N ILE A 8 -10.96 32.70 -38.18
CA ILE A 8 -12.02 33.61 -37.70
C ILE A 8 -12.33 33.35 -36.22
N LEU A 9 -12.33 32.09 -35.77
CA LEU A 9 -12.55 31.75 -34.37
C LEU A 9 -11.41 32.24 -33.46
N PHE A 10 -10.16 32.16 -33.92
CA PHE A 10 -9.00 32.67 -33.17
C PHE A 10 -9.00 34.20 -33.04
N VAL A 11 -9.35 34.92 -34.11
CA VAL A 11 -9.44 36.39 -34.09
C VAL A 11 -10.57 36.86 -33.17
N LEU A 12 -11.71 36.17 -33.16
CA LEU A 12 -12.84 36.52 -32.27
C LEU A 12 -12.54 36.27 -30.79
N VAL A 13 -11.85 35.16 -30.46
CA VAL A 13 -11.42 34.89 -29.08
C VAL A 13 -10.43 35.95 -28.60
N PHE A 14 -9.50 36.38 -29.46
CA PHE A 14 -8.52 37.41 -29.12
C PHE A 14 -9.16 38.80 -28.87
N ILE A 15 -10.14 39.17 -29.69
CA ILE A 15 -10.87 40.44 -29.53
C ILE A 15 -11.75 40.40 -28.26
N CYS A 16 -12.39 39.26 -27.95
CA CYS A 16 -13.18 39.11 -26.72
C CYS A 16 -12.32 39.18 -25.45
N THR A 17 -11.11 38.62 -25.45
CA THR A 17 -10.19 38.71 -24.29
C THR A 17 -9.59 40.11 -24.12
N ALA A 18 -9.42 40.86 -25.21
CA ALA A 18 -8.94 42.23 -25.14
C ALA A 18 -10.02 43.19 -24.58
N PHE A 19 -11.30 42.93 -24.87
CA PHE A 19 -12.40 43.77 -24.38
C PHE A 19 -12.74 43.54 -22.90
N THR A 20 -12.57 42.33 -22.38
CA THR A 20 -12.83 42.04 -20.95
C THR A 20 -11.74 42.59 -20.01
N LEU A 21 -10.52 42.80 -20.51
CA LEU A 21 -9.43 43.43 -19.75
C LEU A 21 -9.56 44.96 -19.64
N PHE A 22 -10.34 45.61 -20.52
CA PHE A 22 -10.51 47.07 -20.51
C PHE A 22 -11.65 47.58 -19.60
N HIS A 23 -12.52 46.71 -19.10
CA HIS A 23 -13.72 47.13 -18.34
C HIS A 23 -13.68 46.85 -16.83
N PHE A 24 -12.59 46.29 -16.29
CA PHE A 24 -12.40 46.12 -14.84
C PHE A 24 -11.09 46.74 -14.38
N CYS A 25 -11.11 48.05 -14.16
CA CYS A 25 -10.13 48.72 -13.30
C CYS A 25 -10.78 49.96 -12.66
N PRO A 26 -11.15 49.93 -11.37
CA PRO A 26 -11.31 51.17 -10.62
C PRO A 26 -9.95 51.79 -10.32
N ARG A 27 -9.98 53.12 -10.21
CA ARG A 27 -8.86 54.04 -10.02
C ARG A 27 -7.92 53.68 -8.87
N GLU A 28 -6.73 54.30 -8.96
CA GLU A 28 -5.65 54.44 -7.97
C GLU A 28 -4.69 53.26 -7.85
N LEU A 29 -3.51 53.39 -8.47
CA LEU A 29 -2.26 53.75 -7.79
C LEU A 29 -1.08 53.78 -8.77
N ASP A 30 -0.27 54.82 -8.57
CA ASP A 30 1.10 55.11 -9.00
C ASP A 30 1.77 54.42 -10.21
N MET A 31 2.21 55.30 -11.11
CA MET A 31 3.27 55.08 -12.09
C MET A 31 4.62 54.84 -11.37
N ASP A 32 5.16 53.63 -11.49
CA ASP A 32 6.59 53.43 -11.73
C ASP A 32 6.89 51.94 -11.95
N PHE A 33 6.89 51.46 -13.21
CA PHE A 33 7.66 50.26 -13.58
C PHE A 33 7.80 50.05 -15.10
N SER A 34 8.33 51.06 -15.81
CA SER A 34 8.72 50.90 -17.22
C SER A 34 10.21 50.58 -17.32
N ARG A 35 10.57 49.27 -17.31
CA ARG A 35 11.82 48.71 -17.91
C ARG A 35 12.06 47.19 -17.75
N SER A 36 11.03 46.34 -17.63
CA SER A 36 11.26 44.88 -17.50
C SER A 36 10.34 43.94 -18.28
N TYR A 37 9.56 44.43 -19.25
CA TYR A 37 8.64 43.57 -20.01
C TYR A 37 9.13 43.14 -21.40
N VAL A 38 10.26 43.65 -21.88
CA VAL A 38 10.81 43.24 -23.20
C VAL A 38 11.61 41.93 -23.11
N SER A 39 12.18 41.59 -21.94
CA SER A 39 12.89 40.32 -21.74
C SER A 39 11.97 39.11 -21.52
N LEU A 40 10.66 39.30 -21.28
CA LEU A 40 9.72 38.19 -21.07
C LEU A 40 9.10 37.63 -22.36
N PHE A 41 9.22 38.31 -23.50
CA PHE A 41 8.64 37.83 -24.76
C PHE A 41 9.54 36.91 -25.58
N PHE A 42 10.86 36.87 -25.32
CA PHE A 42 11.77 35.93 -25.97
C PHE A 42 11.98 34.62 -25.20
N ALA A 43 11.60 34.55 -23.91
CA ALA A 43 11.71 33.33 -23.10
C ALA A 43 10.53 32.35 -23.30
N THR A 44 9.42 32.80 -23.89
CA THR A 44 8.21 31.98 -24.10
C THR A 44 8.20 31.21 -25.42
N VAL A 45 9.04 31.58 -26.40
CA VAL A 45 9.14 30.85 -27.68
C VAL A 45 10.19 29.73 -27.62
N ALA A 46 11.26 29.90 -26.82
CA ALA A 46 12.32 28.88 -26.69
C ALA A 46 11.90 27.65 -25.86
N THR A 47 10.83 27.74 -25.06
CA THR A 47 10.31 26.61 -24.26
C THR A 47 9.20 25.82 -24.97
N ALA A 48 8.70 26.30 -26.12
CA ALA A 48 7.66 25.59 -26.88
C ALA A 48 8.20 24.54 -27.87
N VAL A 49 9.52 24.50 -28.12
CA VAL A 49 10.12 23.62 -29.14
C VAL A 49 10.86 22.42 -28.53
N ALA A 50 11.02 22.36 -27.21
CA ALA A 50 11.86 21.35 -26.55
C ALA A 50 11.11 20.39 -25.61
N VAL A 51 9.82 20.07 -25.84
CA VAL A 51 9.19 18.87 -25.23
C VAL A 51 8.14 18.29 -26.18
N GLN A 52 8.57 17.81 -27.34
CA GLN A 52 7.89 16.71 -28.03
C GLN A 52 8.79 15.47 -28.02
N ASN A 53 9.28 15.09 -26.84
CA ASN A 53 9.60 13.68 -26.64
C ASN A 53 8.26 12.95 -26.51
N ASP A 54 7.68 12.63 -27.67
CA ASP A 54 6.66 11.60 -27.81
C ASP A 54 7.31 10.28 -27.38
N VAL A 55 7.36 10.05 -26.07
CA VAL A 55 7.65 8.73 -25.53
C VAL A 55 6.49 7.87 -26.01
N LYS A 56 6.67 7.22 -27.16
CA LYS A 56 5.76 6.21 -27.67
C LYS A 56 5.66 5.13 -26.61
N VAL A 57 4.65 5.24 -25.76
CA VAL A 57 4.28 4.20 -24.82
C VAL A 57 3.87 3.02 -25.70
N ASP A 58 4.67 1.96 -25.67
CA ASP A 58 4.36 0.74 -26.38
C ASP A 58 3.08 0.13 -25.79
N LEU A 59 1.98 0.24 -26.54
CA LEU A 59 0.70 -0.37 -26.22
C LEU A 59 0.53 -1.73 -26.91
N SER A 60 1.56 -2.23 -27.59
CA SER A 60 1.50 -3.55 -28.21
C SER A 60 1.34 -4.63 -27.13
N TRP A 61 0.47 -5.58 -27.43
CA TRP A 61 0.27 -6.73 -26.55
C TRP A 61 1.44 -7.69 -26.74
N HIS A 62 2.13 -7.99 -25.64
CA HIS A 62 3.15 -9.03 -25.60
C HIS A 62 2.59 -10.26 -24.92
N ALA A 63 2.66 -11.41 -25.57
CA ALA A 63 2.26 -12.67 -24.96
C ALA A 63 3.12 -12.93 -23.71
N PRO A 64 2.56 -13.46 -22.61
CA PRO A 64 3.36 -13.90 -21.47
C PRO A 64 4.43 -14.90 -21.93
N LYS A 65 5.64 -14.79 -21.37
CA LYS A 65 6.72 -15.75 -21.65
C LYS A 65 6.20 -17.18 -21.47
N LYS A 66 6.40 -18.04 -22.48
CA LYS A 66 6.09 -19.47 -22.35
C LYS A 66 6.96 -20.07 -21.25
N SER A 67 6.30 -20.65 -20.26
CA SER A 67 6.85 -21.26 -19.07
C SER A 67 5.93 -22.41 -18.69
N TRP A 68 6.34 -23.24 -17.73
CA TRP A 68 5.49 -24.34 -17.26
C TRP A 68 4.16 -23.84 -16.67
N ILE A 69 4.07 -22.59 -16.17
CA ILE A 69 2.87 -22.03 -15.53
C ILE A 69 1.73 -21.79 -16.54
N ASN A 70 2.07 -21.47 -17.79
CA ASN A 70 1.10 -21.15 -18.85
C ASN A 70 1.00 -22.24 -19.92
N ASP A 71 1.51 -23.44 -19.64
CA ASP A 71 1.33 -24.64 -20.44
C ASP A 71 0.24 -25.51 -19.79
N LEU A 72 -0.98 -25.44 -20.34
CA LEU A 72 -2.14 -26.12 -19.74
C LEU A 72 -2.01 -27.65 -19.80
N ASP A 73 -1.41 -28.19 -20.86
CA ASP A 73 -1.19 -29.63 -21.00
C ASP A 73 -0.21 -30.13 -19.94
N GLN A 74 0.83 -29.34 -19.65
CA GLN A 74 1.75 -29.65 -18.57
C GLN A 74 1.09 -29.49 -17.18
N VAL A 75 0.37 -28.40 -16.94
CA VAL A 75 -0.24 -28.11 -15.63
C VAL A 75 -1.26 -29.17 -15.25
N LEU A 76 -2.17 -29.54 -16.16
CA LEU A 76 -3.25 -30.50 -15.88
C LEU A 76 -2.74 -31.93 -15.66
N ASN A 77 -1.61 -32.30 -16.25
CA ASN A 77 -1.03 -33.64 -16.14
C ASN A 77 0.10 -33.74 -15.11
N SER A 78 0.51 -32.63 -14.49
CA SER A 78 1.57 -32.63 -13.47
C SER A 78 1.04 -33.02 -12.09
N THR A 79 1.86 -33.75 -11.31
CA THR A 79 1.51 -34.19 -9.94
C THR A 79 2.29 -33.47 -8.85
N GLY A 80 2.91 -32.33 -9.17
CA GLY A 80 3.82 -31.61 -8.28
C GLY A 80 3.49 -30.14 -8.11
N THR A 81 4.09 -29.52 -7.10
CA THR A 81 3.94 -28.08 -6.81
C THR A 81 4.98 -27.22 -7.52
N ASN A 82 5.80 -27.81 -8.42
CA ASN A 82 6.92 -27.14 -9.10
C ASN A 82 7.88 -26.42 -8.12
N GLY A 83 8.15 -27.07 -6.98
CA GLY A 83 9.02 -26.54 -5.94
C GLY A 83 8.32 -25.58 -4.96
N PHE A 84 7.11 -25.12 -5.27
CA PHE A 84 6.32 -24.27 -4.36
C PHE A 84 5.82 -25.06 -3.15
N ARG A 85 5.52 -24.34 -2.08
CA ARG A 85 4.98 -24.91 -0.83
C ARG A 85 3.63 -24.29 -0.53
N PHE A 86 2.64 -25.14 -0.24
CA PHE A 86 1.25 -24.74 -0.01
C PHE A 86 0.65 -25.28 1.29
N ASN A 87 1.40 -26.09 2.03
CA ASN A 87 0.89 -26.88 3.15
C ASN A 87 1.50 -26.53 4.51
N SER A 88 2.49 -25.63 4.57
CA SER A 88 3.14 -25.25 5.83
C SER A 88 3.71 -23.84 5.77
N SER A 89 3.64 -23.14 6.91
CA SER A 89 4.29 -21.84 7.11
C SER A 89 5.81 -21.96 7.29
N GLN A 90 6.30 -23.13 7.71
CA GLN A 90 7.72 -23.37 7.95
C GLN A 90 8.35 -24.07 6.76
N LEU A 91 9.54 -23.61 6.38
CA LEU A 91 10.38 -24.32 5.41
C LEU A 91 11.05 -25.51 6.12
N PRO A 92 11.09 -26.71 5.49
CA PRO A 92 11.85 -27.84 6.02
C PRO A 92 13.33 -27.51 6.24
N ALA A 93 13.98 -28.23 7.16
CA ALA A 93 15.40 -28.08 7.40
C ALA A 93 16.22 -28.26 6.10
N GLY A 94 17.21 -27.39 5.90
CA GLY A 94 18.06 -27.39 4.70
C GLY A 94 17.48 -26.67 3.48
N VAL A 95 16.22 -26.23 3.51
CA VAL A 95 15.66 -25.39 2.43
C VAL A 95 16.12 -23.95 2.62
N LYS A 96 16.72 -23.37 1.57
CA LYS A 96 17.16 -21.97 1.59
C LYS A 96 15.96 -21.05 1.75
N TYR A 97 16.15 -20.02 2.58
CA TYR A 97 15.19 -18.92 2.68
C TYR A 97 15.02 -18.21 1.34
N GLY A 98 13.85 -17.61 1.12
CA GLY A 98 13.45 -17.07 -0.18
C GLY A 98 12.86 -18.11 -1.15
N THR A 99 12.89 -19.40 -0.82
CA THR A 99 12.09 -20.41 -1.52
C THR A 99 10.61 -20.07 -1.37
N TYR A 100 9.87 -20.06 -2.48
CA TYR A 100 8.48 -19.63 -2.50
C TYR A 100 7.60 -20.51 -1.58
N ASN A 101 6.99 -19.84 -0.62
CA ASN A 101 6.00 -20.41 0.29
C ASN A 101 4.69 -19.62 0.16
N TRP A 102 3.63 -20.28 -0.29
CA TRP A 102 2.30 -19.67 -0.37
C TRP A 102 1.77 -19.26 1.00
N CYS A 103 2.08 -20.06 2.02
CA CYS A 103 1.58 -19.86 3.37
C CYS A 103 2.31 -18.73 4.10
N ASN A 104 3.57 -18.44 3.78
CA ASN A 104 4.37 -17.42 4.47
C ASN A 104 4.97 -16.41 3.51
N MET A 105 4.70 -15.12 3.77
CA MET A 105 5.33 -14.05 3.00
C MET A 105 6.84 -14.00 3.32
N PRO A 106 7.71 -13.73 2.33
CA PRO A 106 9.10 -13.41 2.61
C PRO A 106 9.19 -12.14 3.46
N HIS A 107 10.08 -12.15 4.44
CA HIS A 107 10.41 -11.00 5.28
C HIS A 107 11.80 -10.48 4.92
N VAL A 108 12.07 -9.25 5.31
CA VAL A 108 13.41 -8.67 5.25
C VAL A 108 14.18 -9.09 6.50
N ARG A 109 15.15 -10.01 6.36
CA ARG A 109 15.89 -10.56 7.50
C ARG A 109 17.34 -10.13 7.49
N LYS A 110 17.94 -10.07 8.69
CA LYS A 110 19.32 -9.63 8.90
C LYS A 110 20.33 -10.51 8.16
N GLU A 111 20.08 -11.81 8.08
CA GLU A 111 20.98 -12.81 7.50
C GLU A 111 21.07 -12.68 5.97
N GLU A 112 19.98 -12.32 5.29
CA GLU A 112 19.94 -12.15 3.83
C GLU A 112 20.09 -10.69 3.37
N TYR A 113 20.10 -9.73 4.30
CA TYR A 113 20.14 -8.32 3.95
C TYR A 113 21.49 -7.92 3.36
N VAL A 114 21.50 -7.53 2.09
CA VAL A 114 22.69 -6.99 1.42
C VAL A 114 22.80 -5.50 1.73
N LYS A 115 23.88 -5.11 2.42
CA LYS A 115 24.19 -3.70 2.68
C LYS A 115 24.63 -3.02 1.38
N ALA A 116 24.21 -1.77 1.19
CA ALA A 116 24.79 -0.91 0.16
C ALA A 116 26.23 -0.52 0.55
N ASP A 117 27.03 -0.13 -0.44
CA ASP A 117 28.40 0.34 -0.23
C ASP A 117 28.44 1.58 0.68
N GLU A 118 29.58 1.79 1.35
CA GLU A 118 29.75 2.86 2.36
C GLU A 118 29.60 4.28 1.78
N GLU A 119 29.70 4.43 0.45
CA GLU A 119 29.46 5.69 -0.27
C GLU A 119 27.98 6.12 -0.28
N PHE A 120 27.06 5.24 0.12
CA PHE A 120 25.62 5.49 0.16
C PHE A 120 25.08 5.61 1.57
N GLU A 121 24.26 6.63 1.79
CA GLU A 121 23.51 6.80 3.03
C GLU A 121 22.04 6.40 2.85
N LEU A 122 21.52 5.60 3.78
CA LEU A 122 20.10 5.29 3.84
C LEU A 122 19.32 6.48 4.42
N VAL A 123 18.49 7.11 3.59
CA VAL A 123 17.74 8.32 3.99
C VAL A 123 16.24 8.07 4.19
N TYR A 124 15.67 7.01 3.61
CA TYR A 124 14.24 6.73 3.61
C TYR A 124 13.95 5.24 3.40
N VAL A 125 12.96 4.73 4.13
CA VAL A 125 12.42 3.37 3.96
C VAL A 125 10.90 3.46 3.84
N GLU A 126 10.33 2.79 2.83
CA GLU A 126 8.88 2.58 2.74
C GLU A 126 8.57 1.10 2.63
N VAL A 127 7.83 0.60 3.61
CA VAL A 127 7.41 -0.79 3.67
C VAL A 127 5.93 -0.86 3.35
N ILE A 128 5.62 -1.47 2.21
CA ILE A 128 4.25 -1.77 1.82
C ILE A 128 4.05 -3.28 1.91
N HIS A 129 3.19 -3.71 2.82
CA HIS A 129 2.88 -5.13 2.98
C HIS A 129 1.37 -5.37 3.08
N ARG A 130 0.97 -6.62 2.92
CA ARG A 130 -0.41 -7.07 3.02
C ARG A 130 -0.67 -7.57 4.44
N HIS A 131 -1.94 -7.66 4.83
CA HIS A 131 -2.35 -8.48 5.96
C HIS A 131 -1.74 -9.91 5.88
N HIS A 132 -1.45 -10.51 7.03
CA HIS A 132 -0.95 -11.89 7.14
C HIS A 132 -2.09 -12.92 7.03
N LYS A 133 -1.81 -14.16 7.43
CA LYS A 133 -2.70 -15.33 7.33
C LYS A 133 -4.04 -15.08 8.02
N ARG A 134 -5.11 -15.32 7.28
CA ARG A 134 -6.49 -15.14 7.73
C ARG A 134 -7.37 -16.26 7.20
N THR A 135 -8.54 -16.43 7.81
CA THR A 135 -9.61 -17.24 7.24
C THR A 135 -10.06 -16.67 5.88
N PRO A 136 -10.63 -17.51 4.99
CA PRO A 136 -11.21 -17.03 3.74
C PRO A 136 -12.35 -16.02 3.97
N TYR A 137 -12.78 -15.34 2.91
CA TYR A 137 -14.05 -14.64 2.97
C TYR A 137 -15.18 -15.68 2.93
N ALA A 138 -16.25 -15.47 3.69
CA ALA A 138 -17.41 -16.36 3.69
C ALA A 138 -18.04 -16.55 2.30
N SER A 139 -17.87 -15.59 1.39
CA SER A 139 -18.34 -15.67 0.00
C SER A 139 -17.41 -16.42 -0.95
N ASN A 140 -16.21 -16.81 -0.50
CA ASN A 140 -15.20 -17.49 -1.32
C ASN A 140 -15.01 -18.96 -0.93
N THR A 141 -15.94 -19.52 -0.19
CA THR A 141 -15.90 -20.89 0.31
C THR A 141 -16.95 -21.75 -0.36
N PHE A 142 -16.76 -23.06 -0.28
CA PHE A 142 -17.70 -24.00 -0.82
C PHE A 142 -18.99 -24.02 0.02
N PRO A 143 -20.16 -24.35 -0.58
CA PRO A 143 -21.40 -24.57 0.17
C PRO A 143 -21.31 -25.67 1.21
N LYS A 144 -20.29 -26.54 1.12
CA LYS A 144 -19.94 -27.54 2.13
C LYS A 144 -18.42 -27.74 2.15
N GLU A 145 -17.75 -27.16 3.14
CA GLU A 145 -16.34 -27.44 3.41
C GLU A 145 -16.20 -28.79 4.11
N SER A 146 -15.14 -29.55 3.79
CA SER A 146 -14.85 -30.84 4.42
C SER A 146 -14.03 -30.73 5.70
N TYR A 147 -13.59 -29.52 6.05
CA TYR A 147 -12.74 -29.20 7.20
C TYR A 147 -13.33 -28.05 8.02
N SER A 148 -13.02 -27.99 9.31
CA SER A 148 -13.43 -26.88 10.19
C SER A 148 -12.34 -25.80 10.29
N TRP A 149 -12.75 -24.59 10.65
CA TRP A 149 -11.84 -23.51 11.03
C TRP A 149 -12.02 -23.18 12.51
N GLU A 150 -10.96 -23.37 13.30
CA GLU A 150 -10.95 -23.05 14.72
C GLU A 150 -10.14 -21.79 15.02
N CYS A 151 -10.76 -20.85 15.74
CA CYS A 151 -10.15 -19.57 16.10
C CYS A 151 -10.31 -19.22 17.59
N SER A 152 -10.50 -20.23 18.44
CA SER A 152 -10.62 -20.06 19.89
C SER A 152 -9.29 -19.70 20.59
N ASN A 153 -8.16 -19.76 19.87
CA ASN A 153 -6.82 -19.48 20.39
C ASN A 153 -6.37 -18.02 20.19
N GLN A 154 -7.30 -17.08 20.03
CA GLN A 154 -7.00 -15.67 19.80
C GLN A 154 -8.15 -14.75 20.23
N GLY A 155 -7.80 -13.58 20.76
CA GLY A 155 -8.76 -12.51 21.06
C GLY A 155 -8.70 -11.43 19.98
N LEU A 156 -9.84 -11.08 19.40
CA LEU A 156 -9.94 -9.96 18.47
C LEU A 156 -10.51 -8.71 19.16
N PHE A 157 -9.73 -7.64 19.16
CA PHE A 157 -10.04 -6.38 19.83
C PHE A 157 -10.75 -5.42 18.85
N TYR A 158 -11.86 -4.81 19.28
CA TYR A 158 -12.72 -3.95 18.44
C TYR A 158 -13.28 -2.70 19.17
N TYR A 159 -12.92 -2.47 20.42
CA TYR A 159 -13.44 -1.33 21.18
C TYR A 159 -12.76 -0.02 20.76
N GLY A 160 -13.45 1.11 20.98
CA GLY A 160 -12.88 2.44 20.78
C GLY A 160 -12.21 2.94 22.06
N GLU A 161 -11.10 3.65 21.93
CA GLU A 161 -10.39 4.29 23.04
C GLU A 161 -10.60 5.82 22.97
N PRO A 162 -11.04 6.47 24.06
CA PRO A 162 -11.10 7.93 24.12
C PRO A 162 -9.69 8.55 23.97
N LEU A 163 -9.54 9.52 23.05
CA LEU A 163 -8.24 10.16 22.77
C LEU A 163 -7.94 11.38 23.66
N HIS A 164 -8.87 11.77 24.53
CA HIS A 164 -8.70 12.92 25.41
C HIS A 164 -7.93 12.52 26.66
N HIS A 165 -6.89 13.30 27.01
CA HIS A 165 -5.96 13.02 28.12
C HIS A 165 -6.60 12.89 29.52
N ASN A 166 -7.87 13.31 29.69
CA ASN A 166 -8.60 13.28 30.96
C ASN A 166 -9.87 12.40 30.90
N SER A 167 -9.99 11.52 29.90
CA SER A 167 -11.11 10.57 29.80
C SER A 167 -10.77 9.22 30.45
N ASN A 168 -11.80 8.49 30.87
CA ASN A 168 -11.63 7.11 31.32
C ASN A 168 -11.09 6.24 30.18
N THR A 169 -10.13 5.38 30.47
CA THR A 169 -9.60 4.41 29.51
C THR A 169 -10.56 3.24 29.32
N SER A 170 -10.52 2.61 28.15
CA SER A 170 -11.38 1.46 27.87
C SER A 170 -10.79 0.18 28.46
N ALA A 171 -11.67 -0.71 28.93
CA ALA A 171 -11.25 -2.04 29.31
C ALA A 171 -10.80 -2.85 28.08
N SER A 172 -9.72 -3.61 28.24
CA SER A 172 -9.24 -4.55 27.22
C SER A 172 -10.23 -5.71 27.05
N THR A 173 -11.04 -5.64 26.01
CA THR A 173 -12.05 -6.65 25.67
C THR A 173 -11.85 -7.19 24.26
N TYR A 174 -12.29 -8.42 24.03
CA TYR A 174 -12.26 -9.06 22.73
C TYR A 174 -13.54 -9.86 22.47
N TRP A 175 -13.82 -10.11 21.21
CA TRP A 175 -14.98 -10.91 20.82
C TRP A 175 -14.70 -12.40 20.95
N ASN A 176 -15.62 -13.12 21.57
CA ASN A 176 -15.66 -14.57 21.55
C ASN A 176 -16.87 -15.02 20.73
N VAL A 177 -16.62 -15.80 19.67
CA VAL A 177 -17.67 -16.20 18.72
C VAL A 177 -18.32 -17.49 19.21
N TYR A 178 -19.65 -17.48 19.31
CA TYR A 178 -20.45 -18.63 19.72
C TYR A 178 -21.58 -18.86 18.72
N THR A 179 -21.75 -20.12 18.29
CA THR A 179 -22.89 -20.54 17.45
C THR A 179 -23.67 -21.61 18.20
N ASN A 180 -24.97 -21.38 18.40
CA ASN A 180 -25.85 -22.36 19.01
C ASN A 180 -26.08 -23.53 18.02
N PRO A 181 -25.90 -24.81 18.43
CA PRO A 181 -26.12 -25.97 17.55
C PRO A 181 -27.55 -26.10 17.03
N VAL A 182 -28.53 -25.48 17.69
CA VAL A 182 -29.95 -25.48 17.28
C VAL A 182 -30.31 -24.26 16.41
N ASN A 183 -29.35 -23.39 16.08
CA ASN A 183 -29.61 -22.19 15.30
C ASN A 183 -30.11 -22.55 13.88
N PRO A 184 -31.39 -22.25 13.53
CA PRO A 184 -31.93 -22.58 12.20
C PRO A 184 -31.35 -21.71 11.09
N PHE A 185 -30.61 -20.64 11.43
CA PHE A 185 -29.92 -19.75 10.50
C PHE A 185 -28.40 -19.99 10.49
N ALA A 186 -27.93 -21.11 11.02
CA ALA A 186 -26.53 -21.50 10.87
C ALA A 186 -26.18 -21.54 9.37
N ARG A 187 -25.14 -20.80 8.96
CA ARG A 187 -24.75 -20.79 7.55
C ARG A 187 -24.28 -22.19 7.15
N PRO A 188 -24.94 -22.85 6.18
CA PRO A 188 -24.54 -24.17 5.74
C PRO A 188 -23.13 -24.13 5.15
N GLY A 189 -22.36 -25.17 5.44
CA GLY A 189 -21.06 -25.41 4.83
C GLY A 189 -19.85 -24.93 5.59
N PHE A 190 -20.04 -24.32 6.75
CA PHE A 190 -18.94 -23.97 7.64
C PHE A 190 -19.08 -24.60 9.00
N ASN A 191 -18.04 -25.33 9.40
CA ASN A 191 -17.89 -25.86 10.74
C ASN A 191 -16.77 -25.11 11.47
N GLY A 192 -16.95 -24.86 12.77
CA GLY A 192 -15.93 -24.30 13.66
C GLY A 192 -16.30 -22.98 14.36
N SER A 193 -15.29 -22.31 14.91
CA SER A 193 -15.43 -21.17 15.84
C SER A 193 -15.04 -19.80 15.28
N CYS A 194 -14.62 -19.70 14.02
CA CYS A 194 -14.15 -18.43 13.43
C CYS A 194 -15.27 -17.50 12.92
N GLN A 195 -15.05 -16.19 12.99
CA GLN A 195 -15.76 -15.20 12.18
C GLN A 195 -15.07 -15.06 10.82
N PHE A 196 -15.81 -14.97 9.71
CA PHE A 196 -15.21 -14.90 8.38
C PHE A 196 -15.39 -13.52 7.74
N PRO A 197 -14.32 -12.87 7.24
CA PRO A 197 -12.91 -13.21 7.42
C PRO A 197 -12.36 -12.76 8.79
N GLN A 198 -11.30 -13.41 9.26
CA GLN A 198 -10.63 -13.17 10.54
C GLN A 198 -9.14 -13.48 10.42
N ILE A 199 -8.27 -12.64 11.01
CA ILE A 199 -6.84 -12.96 11.14
C ILE A 199 -6.68 -14.26 11.94
N THR A 200 -5.71 -15.10 11.61
CA THR A 200 -5.40 -16.32 12.40
C THR A 200 -4.32 -16.02 13.44
N SER A 201 -4.19 -16.84 14.49
CA SER A 201 -3.12 -16.71 15.49
C SER A 201 -1.74 -16.79 14.83
N GLN A 202 -1.56 -17.74 13.91
CA GLN A 202 -0.36 -17.84 13.08
C GLN A 202 -0.14 -16.62 12.18
N GLY A 203 -1.19 -15.87 11.84
CA GLY A 203 -1.07 -14.59 11.13
C GLY A 203 -0.64 -13.45 12.04
N LEU A 204 -1.06 -13.47 13.31
CA LEU A 204 -0.60 -12.54 14.34
C LEU A 204 0.88 -12.79 14.68
N ASP A 205 1.27 -14.05 14.87
CA ASP A 205 2.65 -14.45 15.15
C ASP A 205 3.59 -14.07 13.99
N ASP A 206 3.18 -14.33 12.75
CA ASP A 206 3.94 -13.96 11.55
C ASP A 206 4.08 -12.44 11.41
N SER A 207 3.04 -11.69 11.80
CA SER A 207 3.09 -10.23 11.84
C SER A 207 4.06 -9.69 12.88
N TRP A 208 4.10 -10.31 14.05
CA TRP A 208 5.07 -9.96 15.09
C TRP A 208 6.49 -10.26 14.59
N GLN A 209 6.71 -11.47 14.05
CA GLN A 209 8.02 -11.86 13.52
C GLN A 209 8.48 -10.89 12.42
N HIS A 210 7.57 -10.46 11.54
CA HIS A 210 7.89 -9.51 10.49
C HIS A 210 8.34 -8.15 11.07
N GLY A 211 7.68 -7.66 12.12
CA GLY A 211 8.12 -6.44 12.81
C GLY A 211 9.49 -6.61 13.49
N ALA A 212 9.77 -7.79 14.07
CA ALA A 212 11.06 -8.11 14.66
C ALA A 212 12.18 -8.17 13.60
N ASP A 213 11.90 -8.76 12.44
CA ASP A 213 12.82 -8.84 11.31
C ASP A 213 13.16 -7.43 10.76
N LEU A 214 12.13 -6.57 10.62
CA LEU A 214 12.29 -5.16 10.26
C LEU A 214 13.16 -4.40 11.27
N TYR A 215 12.94 -4.61 12.57
CA TYR A 215 13.76 -4.01 13.61
C TYR A 215 15.21 -4.51 13.54
N ALA A 216 15.43 -5.81 13.40
CA ALA A 216 16.78 -6.38 13.30
C ALA A 216 17.59 -5.80 12.12
N VAL A 217 16.94 -5.48 11.01
CA VAL A 217 17.60 -4.86 9.85
C VAL A 217 17.77 -3.36 10.06
N TYR A 218 16.68 -2.63 10.30
CA TYR A 218 16.72 -1.17 10.25
C TYR A 218 17.16 -0.53 11.56
N HIS A 219 17.05 -1.19 12.71
CA HIS A 219 17.62 -0.74 13.98
C HIS A 219 18.99 -1.39 14.22
N ASP A 220 19.05 -2.72 14.29
CA ASP A 220 20.27 -3.38 14.79
C ASP A 220 21.41 -3.44 13.75
N LEU A 221 21.09 -3.63 12.47
CA LEU A 221 22.09 -3.80 11.41
C LEU A 221 22.51 -2.47 10.74
N LEU A 222 21.55 -1.57 10.54
CA LEU A 222 21.72 -0.31 9.81
C LEU A 222 21.68 0.94 10.70
N HIS A 223 21.31 0.81 11.98
CA HIS A 223 21.24 1.94 12.93
C HIS A 223 20.38 3.12 12.45
N PHE A 224 19.38 2.84 11.61
CA PHE A 224 18.51 3.83 10.98
C PHE A 224 17.28 4.14 11.85
N LEU A 225 16.67 3.10 12.42
CA LEU A 225 15.57 3.23 13.37
C LEU A 225 16.10 3.64 14.76
N PRO A 226 15.37 4.51 15.48
CA PRO A 226 15.68 4.83 16.88
C PRO A 226 15.29 3.69 17.82
N SER A 227 15.91 3.64 18.99
CA SER A 227 15.60 2.63 20.02
C SER A 227 14.24 2.83 20.71
N SER A 228 13.67 4.04 20.63
CA SER A 228 12.32 4.35 21.08
C SER A 228 11.54 5.03 19.96
N LEU A 229 10.25 4.73 19.84
CA LEU A 229 9.42 5.40 18.83
C LEU A 229 9.40 6.91 19.00
N ASN A 230 9.47 7.58 17.86
CA ASN A 230 9.39 9.03 17.76
C ASN A 230 8.64 9.42 16.48
N ASN A 231 8.58 10.71 16.19
CA ASN A 231 7.91 11.27 15.03
C ASN A 231 8.58 10.95 13.66
N LYS A 232 9.65 10.15 13.62
CA LYS A 232 10.31 9.73 12.36
C LYS A 232 9.61 8.53 11.70
N ILE A 233 8.77 7.80 12.43
CA ILE A 233 8.05 6.63 11.91
C ILE A 233 6.58 6.99 11.76
N THR A 234 5.98 6.62 10.63
CA THR A 234 4.55 6.81 10.37
C THR A 234 3.93 5.50 9.92
N TYR A 235 2.85 5.11 10.60
CA TYR A 235 2.06 3.93 10.26
C TYR A 235 0.76 4.34 9.59
N ARG A 236 0.43 3.68 8.47
CA ARG A 236 -0.83 3.85 7.74
C ARG A 236 -1.44 2.48 7.50
N VAL A 237 -2.69 2.34 7.89
CA VAL A 237 -3.47 1.11 7.75
C VAL A 237 -4.76 1.40 7.01
N THR A 238 -5.27 0.42 6.26
CA THR A 238 -6.65 0.52 5.75
C THR A 238 -7.65 0.43 6.90
N ASN A 239 -8.89 0.86 6.64
CA ASN A 239 -10.00 0.68 7.58
C ASN A 239 -10.46 -0.78 7.73
N ASN A 240 -9.74 -1.75 7.15
CA ASN A 240 -9.99 -3.17 7.36
C ASN A 240 -9.45 -3.60 8.72
N VAL A 241 -10.29 -4.22 9.54
CA VAL A 241 -9.93 -4.63 10.90
C VAL A 241 -8.75 -5.62 10.93
N ILE A 242 -8.68 -6.54 9.97
CA ILE A 242 -7.56 -7.49 9.86
C ILE A 242 -6.24 -6.73 9.66
N THR A 243 -6.25 -5.65 8.87
CA THR A 243 -5.04 -4.83 8.71
C THR A 243 -4.69 -4.10 10.00
N SER A 244 -5.67 -3.58 10.74
CA SER A 244 -5.37 -2.94 12.04
C SER A 244 -4.79 -3.93 13.06
N GLN A 245 -5.31 -5.18 13.09
CA GLN A 245 -4.81 -6.24 13.97
C GLN A 245 -3.37 -6.64 13.63
N VAL A 246 -3.06 -6.78 12.34
CA VAL A 246 -1.70 -7.00 11.84
C VAL A 246 -0.78 -5.85 12.24
N ALA A 247 -1.20 -4.61 12.01
CA ALA A 247 -0.39 -3.45 12.37
C ALA A 247 -0.08 -3.42 13.88
N GLY A 248 -1.04 -3.79 14.74
CA GLY A 248 -0.81 -3.89 16.18
C GLY A 248 0.34 -4.84 16.53
N MET A 249 0.36 -6.05 15.97
CA MET A 249 1.43 -7.03 16.22
C MET A 249 2.77 -6.59 15.63
N LEU A 250 2.77 -6.03 14.43
CA LEU A 250 3.98 -5.54 13.78
C LEU A 250 4.62 -4.39 14.58
N ILE A 251 3.80 -3.44 15.03
CA ILE A 251 4.25 -2.31 15.85
C ILE A 251 4.81 -2.79 17.18
N GLN A 252 4.15 -3.74 17.84
CA GLN A 252 4.64 -4.32 19.10
C GLN A 252 6.03 -4.95 18.97
N ALA A 253 6.36 -5.51 17.81
CA ALA A 253 7.68 -6.11 17.60
C ALA A 253 8.76 -5.07 17.23
N ILE A 254 8.38 -4.01 16.50
CA ILE A 254 9.27 -2.87 16.21
C ILE A 254 9.52 -2.03 17.47
N ASP A 255 8.51 -1.86 18.31
CA ASP A 255 8.59 -1.11 19.55
C ASP A 255 8.53 -2.04 20.74
N ARG A 256 9.69 -2.31 21.34
CA ARG A 256 9.82 -3.20 22.51
C ARG A 256 9.19 -2.62 23.78
N LEU A 257 8.64 -1.40 23.74
CA LEU A 257 7.84 -0.81 24.80
C LEU A 257 6.34 -0.90 24.48
N MET A 258 5.53 -1.37 25.42
CA MET A 258 4.07 -1.28 25.32
C MET A 258 3.60 0.17 25.50
N LEU A 259 3.58 0.96 24.43
CA LEU A 259 2.88 2.25 24.38
C LEU A 259 1.64 2.16 23.49
N PHE A 260 0.58 2.87 23.88
CA PHE A 260 -0.57 3.13 23.03
C PHE A 260 -0.15 3.96 21.83
N ILE A 261 -0.29 3.40 20.62
CA ILE A 261 0.05 4.09 19.38
C ILE A 261 -1.23 4.40 18.62
N ALA A 262 -1.46 5.69 18.37
CA ALA A 262 -2.52 6.12 17.48
C ALA A 262 -2.21 5.69 16.04
N LEU A 263 -2.88 4.64 15.57
CA LEU A 263 -2.89 4.30 14.14
C LEU A 263 -3.74 5.33 13.39
N VAL A 264 -3.11 6.11 12.52
CA VAL A 264 -3.84 7.01 11.63
C VAL A 264 -4.43 6.17 10.50
N SER A 265 -5.67 5.72 10.67
CA SER A 265 -6.51 5.27 9.55
C SER A 265 -6.76 6.49 8.68
N THR A 266 -6.14 6.56 7.50
CA THR A 266 -6.40 7.67 6.58
C THR A 266 -7.89 7.73 6.29
N SER A 267 -8.47 8.90 6.59
CA SER A 267 -9.85 9.27 6.35
C SER A 267 -10.32 8.93 4.94
N ILE A 268 -11.64 8.83 4.81
CA ILE A 268 -12.44 8.73 3.58
C ILE A 268 -12.04 9.85 2.60
N VAL A 269 -10.89 9.70 1.93
CA VAL A 269 -10.65 10.18 0.58
C VAL A 269 -10.59 8.90 -0.23
N LEU A 270 -11.78 8.50 -0.67
CA LEU A 270 -12.01 7.48 -1.67
C LEU A 270 -10.81 7.43 -2.67
N TYR A 271 -10.04 6.33 -2.70
CA TYR A 271 -9.09 5.95 -3.78
C TYR A 271 -7.65 6.53 -3.83
N THR A 272 -6.77 6.22 -2.87
CA THR A 272 -5.30 6.27 -3.16
C THR A 272 -4.53 4.99 -2.87
N VAL A 273 -4.99 4.17 -1.92
CA VAL A 273 -4.22 3.03 -1.42
C VAL A 273 -4.69 1.68 -2.04
N ILE A 274 -5.92 1.63 -2.55
CA ILE A 274 -6.46 0.49 -3.33
C ILE A 274 -7.08 1.03 -4.62
N ARG A 275 -6.42 0.83 -5.77
CA ARG A 275 -7.05 1.09 -7.07
C ARG A 275 -7.87 -0.12 -7.50
N ARG A 276 -9.21 -0.05 -7.41
CA ARG A 276 -10.11 -0.46 -8.51
C ARG A 276 -11.60 -0.14 -8.25
N CYS A 277 -12.29 0.13 -9.37
CA CYS A 277 -13.74 0.30 -9.57
C CYS A 277 -14.34 1.71 -9.46
N ARG A 278 -13.74 2.76 -10.07
CA ARG A 278 -14.45 3.90 -10.72
C ARG A 278 -13.52 4.97 -11.35
N CYS A 279 -12.56 4.59 -12.19
CA CYS A 279 -11.84 5.58 -12.99
C CYS A 279 -12.06 5.32 -14.48
N VAL A 280 -13.03 6.03 -15.06
CA VAL A 280 -13.11 6.22 -16.51
C VAL A 280 -12.12 7.34 -16.84
N ARG A 281 -10.93 6.96 -17.35
CA ARG A 281 -9.77 7.80 -17.79
C ARG A 281 -8.71 8.13 -16.71
N PRO A 282 -7.48 7.60 -16.84
CA PRO A 282 -6.36 7.96 -15.96
C PRO A 282 -5.25 8.67 -16.74
N TRP A 283 -4.99 9.96 -16.50
CA TRP A 283 -3.65 10.55 -16.64
C TRP A 283 -3.58 11.81 -15.78
N ARG A 284 -3.00 11.67 -14.58
CA ARG A 284 -2.25 12.73 -13.88
C ARG A 284 -1.29 12.04 -12.93
N LEU A 285 0.00 12.34 -13.11
CA LEU A 285 1.10 11.84 -12.30
C LEU A 285 0.87 12.18 -10.82
N MET A 286 1.22 11.23 -9.94
CA MET A 286 1.36 11.52 -8.52
C MET A 286 2.63 12.37 -8.33
N ALA A 287 2.47 13.57 -7.79
CA ALA A 287 3.59 14.35 -7.29
C ALA A 287 3.89 13.89 -5.85
N PHE A 288 5.06 13.29 -5.64
CA PHE A 288 5.59 12.97 -4.31
C PHE A 288 6.18 14.23 -3.69
N SER A 289 5.75 14.58 -2.48
CA SER A 289 6.35 15.66 -1.70
C SER A 289 7.53 15.10 -0.91
N ARG A 290 8.76 15.51 -1.25
CA ARG A 290 9.97 15.26 -0.44
C ARG A 290 9.87 16.07 0.86
N ARG A 291 9.83 15.38 2.01
CA ARG A 291 10.30 15.93 3.29
C ARG A 291 11.08 14.86 4.05
N ASN A 292 12.19 15.30 4.65
CA ASN A 292 13.30 14.55 5.25
C ASN A 292 12.93 13.32 6.10
N SER A 293 13.83 12.32 6.03
CA SER A 293 14.13 11.27 7.03
C SER A 293 12.92 10.67 7.74
N ARG A 294 12.02 10.05 6.98
CA ARG A 294 10.84 9.37 7.52
C ARG A 294 10.81 7.92 7.07
N ILE A 295 10.17 7.08 7.87
CA ILE A 295 9.77 5.73 7.43
C ILE A 295 8.25 5.70 7.35
N THR A 296 7.75 5.20 6.22
CA THR A 296 6.31 5.00 6.03
C THR A 296 6.00 3.52 5.93
N PHE A 297 5.17 3.02 6.83
CA PHE A 297 4.58 1.69 6.72
C PHE A 297 3.16 1.83 6.16
N VAL A 298 2.86 1.14 5.06
CA VAL A 298 1.52 1.11 4.44
C VAL A 298 1.02 -0.33 4.39
N LEU A 299 -0.08 -0.59 5.08
CA LEU A 299 -0.69 -1.92 5.11
C LEU A 299 -1.95 -1.96 4.26
N LEU A 300 -2.03 -2.93 3.34
CA LEU A 300 -3.08 -3.04 2.32
C LEU A 300 -4.02 -4.23 2.53
N SER A 301 -5.30 -4.04 2.22
CA SER A 301 -6.29 -5.12 2.01
C SER A 301 -7.02 -4.91 0.69
N ARG A 302 -7.11 -5.94 -0.16
CA ARG A 302 -7.90 -5.89 -1.42
C ARG A 302 -9.21 -6.63 -1.22
N VAL A 303 -10.33 -5.96 -1.48
CA VAL A 303 -11.65 -6.61 -1.62
C VAL A 303 -11.86 -6.91 -3.11
N ASN A 304 -11.68 -8.16 -3.55
CA ASN A 304 -12.32 -8.66 -4.79
C ASN A 304 -12.28 -10.19 -4.94
N HIS A 305 -13.34 -10.72 -5.56
CA HIS A 305 -13.52 -12.10 -5.98
C HIS A 305 -12.40 -12.55 -6.92
N GLY A 306 -11.71 -13.64 -6.56
CA GLY A 306 -10.76 -14.35 -7.42
C GLY A 306 -9.43 -13.63 -7.65
N SER A 307 -8.35 -14.27 -7.18
CA SER A 307 -6.92 -14.01 -7.48
C SER A 307 -6.14 -13.18 -6.43
N CYS A 308 -5.34 -13.91 -5.66
CA CYS A 308 -4.28 -13.40 -4.79
C CYS A 308 -2.98 -13.29 -5.59
N THR A 309 -2.59 -12.07 -5.97
CA THR A 309 -1.21 -11.77 -6.39
C THR A 309 -0.60 -10.91 -5.28
N ALA A 310 0.49 -11.38 -4.68
CA ALA A 310 1.20 -10.67 -3.62
C ALA A 310 2.19 -9.67 -4.25
N ILE A 311 2.14 -8.41 -3.83
CA ILE A 311 3.14 -7.39 -4.17
C ILE A 311 3.66 -6.87 -2.84
N MET A 312 4.90 -7.23 -2.50
CA MET A 312 5.70 -6.47 -1.53
C MET A 312 6.49 -5.47 -2.35
N SER A 313 6.26 -4.18 -2.13
CA SER A 313 7.08 -3.13 -2.71
C SER A 313 7.79 -2.45 -1.56
N LEU A 314 9.09 -2.74 -1.44
CA LEU A 314 10.01 -2.03 -0.58
C LEU A 314 10.71 -1.00 -1.46
N MET A 315 10.42 0.28 -1.25
CA MET A 315 11.09 1.36 -1.96
C MET A 315 12.13 1.97 -1.02
N MET A 316 13.40 1.75 -1.34
CA MET A 316 14.52 2.40 -0.68
C MET A 316 14.97 3.58 -1.53
N VAL A 317 15.22 4.71 -0.88
CA VAL A 317 15.89 5.85 -1.53
C VAL A 317 17.26 5.97 -0.87
N LEU A 318 18.29 5.78 -1.68
CA LEU A 318 19.68 6.02 -1.31
C LEU A 318 20.10 7.37 -1.89
N SER A 319 20.85 8.15 -1.11
CA SER A 319 21.53 9.36 -1.60
C SER A 319 23.03 9.09 -1.63
N PRO A 320 23.77 9.59 -2.63
CA PRO A 320 25.23 9.66 -2.51
C PRO A 320 25.58 10.49 -1.27
N GLY A 321 26.49 9.97 -0.44
CA GLY A 321 27.02 10.67 0.72
C GLY A 321 27.85 11.89 0.31
N CYS A 322 27.88 12.91 1.18
CA CYS A 322 28.71 14.11 1.04
C CYS A 322 30.17 13.87 1.39
#